data_AF-H1Q306-F1
#
_entry.id   AF-H1Q306-F1
#
_cell.length_a   1.000
_cell.length_b   1.000
_cell.length_c   1.000
_cell.angle_alpha   90.00
_cell.angle_beta   90.00
_cell.angle_gamma   90.00
#
_symmetry.space_group_name_H-M   'P 1'
#
loop_
_entity.id
_entity.type
_entity.pdbx_description
1 polymer ?
#
loop_
_entity_poly.entity_id
_entity_poly.type
_entity_poly.pdbx_seq_one_letter_code
_entity_poly.pdbx_strand_id
1 'polypeptide(L)'
;MDYKDLKFKICNECDRGLACSACGRQNSQLNTYNWLEDVPGINETTDLVEVQFKNTRKGYYKNVGQLNLKKGDIVAVESTPGHDIGTVTLTGRLVILQMKKCNALKSLDDIKKIYRIAKDTDMQKYREAKAREHSTMIESRQIAKNLGLKMKIGDVEYQGDGNKAIFYYIADERVDFRQLIKQLAAAFHVRIEMKQIGARQEAGRIGGTGPCGRELCCATWMKSFSSVSTNAARIQDVPLNPTKLAGMCAKLKCCLNYEADEYVEARKQFPSKDVKLQTSDAEYFLFKNDFLQGLCSYSTDKNLAINLETITAERAKEIIEMNRQGEKPLSLQNNGRIKASRKPADLLDGADISRFDKTKKKKRKRNPHGTHIKTKPNKQRKNNPMHPRIAQLLIGILLLFLPVACQDNRTFNSYKHIKIGGWARNDTVMFNIPRQWEGHYSMELDVRATYKFPYRSISMIVEQQIIPANKHHIPVKSTTDTINCRIFDNNGNMLARNGIFTSENTNHLSSFHLNRGDSLRLTITHIMSRDELPGISEIGLCLSRIMR
;
A
#
# COMPACT_ATOMS: atom_id res chain seq x y z
N MET A 1 10.34 -19.63 48.31
CA MET A 1 11.67 -19.06 48.00
C MET A 1 11.53 -17.56 48.10
N ASP A 2 12.31 -16.94 48.97
CA ASP A 2 12.20 -15.51 49.28
C ASP A 2 12.79 -14.68 48.13
N TYR A 3 11.98 -13.82 47.51
CA TYR A 3 12.36 -13.03 46.33
C TYR A 3 13.51 -12.03 46.61
N LYS A 4 13.86 -11.83 47.88
CA LYS A 4 14.87 -10.88 48.35
C LYS A 4 16.32 -11.32 48.07
N ASP A 5 16.55 -12.61 47.84
CA ASP A 5 17.92 -13.16 47.68
C ASP A 5 18.34 -13.38 46.22
N LEU A 6 17.49 -13.00 45.25
CA LEU A 6 17.86 -13.01 43.85
C LEU A 6 18.70 -11.77 43.53
N LYS A 7 19.99 -11.97 43.21
CA LYS A 7 20.86 -10.89 42.70
C LYS A 7 20.40 -10.48 41.30
N PHE A 8 19.54 -9.47 41.22
CA PHE A 8 19.16 -8.86 39.95
C PHE A 8 20.27 -7.91 39.48
N LYS A 9 20.86 -8.18 38.30
CA LYS A 9 21.62 -7.17 37.57
C LYS A 9 20.64 -6.16 37.01
N ILE A 10 20.45 -5.03 37.69
CA ILE A 10 19.71 -3.89 37.15
C ILE A 10 20.64 -3.21 36.13
N CYS A 11 20.45 -3.50 34.84
CA CYS A 11 21.09 -2.73 33.77
C CYS A 11 20.33 -1.40 33.59
N ASN A 12 21.05 -0.28 33.74
CA ASN A 12 20.54 1.09 33.60
C ASN A 12 20.80 1.70 32.21
N GLU A 13 21.23 0.90 31.24
CA GLU A 13 21.43 1.38 29.87
C GLU A 13 20.08 1.48 29.14
N CYS A 14 19.92 2.56 28.36
CA CYS A 14 18.69 2.90 27.64
C CYS A 14 18.33 1.92 26.50
N ASP A 15 18.99 0.77 26.43
CA ASP A 15 18.76 -0.34 25.51
C ASP A 15 17.77 -1.36 26.06
N ARG A 16 16.67 -0.91 26.67
CA ARG A 16 15.46 -1.74 26.65
C ARG A 16 14.92 -1.78 25.23
N GLY A 17 15.60 -2.60 24.42
CA GLY A 17 14.98 -3.30 23.31
C GLY A 17 13.63 -3.80 23.78
N LEU A 18 12.62 -3.42 23.01
CA LEU A 18 11.27 -3.94 23.06
C LEU A 18 11.33 -5.45 23.42
N ALA A 19 10.81 -5.85 24.59
CA ALA A 19 10.70 -7.26 25.00
C ALA A 19 10.28 -8.14 23.80
N CYS A 20 11.04 -9.19 23.47
CA CYS A 20 10.76 -10.02 22.29
C CYS A 20 9.32 -10.60 22.33
N SER A 21 8.81 -10.88 23.53
CA SER A 21 7.44 -11.31 23.82
C SER A 21 6.37 -10.22 23.63
N ALA A 22 6.74 -8.94 23.76
CA ALA A 22 5.83 -7.81 23.51
C ALA A 22 5.90 -7.26 22.07
N CYS A 23 6.92 -7.63 21.29
CA CYS A 23 7.09 -7.39 19.85
C CYS A 23 6.13 -8.19 18.95
N GLY A 24 4.87 -8.35 19.33
CA GLY A 24 3.87 -8.97 18.46
C GLY A 24 3.40 -8.00 17.37
N ARG A 25 3.52 -8.38 16.09
CA ARG A 25 2.68 -7.78 15.02
C ARG A 25 1.22 -8.12 15.35
N GLN A 26 0.50 -7.21 15.99
CA GLN A 26 -0.92 -7.37 16.22
C GLN A 26 -1.72 -6.53 15.22
N ASN A 27 -2.61 -7.20 14.50
CA ASN A 27 -3.49 -6.61 13.48
C ASN A 27 -4.69 -5.84 14.07
N SER A 28 -4.75 -5.67 15.40
CA SER A 28 -5.85 -4.95 16.07
C SER A 28 -5.55 -3.45 16.17
N GLN A 29 -6.60 -2.64 15.99
CA GLN A 29 -6.53 -1.19 16.22
C GLN A 29 -6.18 -0.92 17.69
N LEU A 30 -5.56 0.21 18.04
CA LEU A 30 -5.25 0.60 19.45
C LEU A 30 -4.33 -0.36 20.24
N ASN A 31 -3.36 -1.01 19.61
CA ASN A 31 -2.38 -1.80 20.36
C ASN A 31 -1.56 -0.89 21.30
N THR A 32 -1.45 -1.29 22.57
CA THR A 32 -0.50 -0.71 23.49
C THR A 32 0.62 -1.73 23.71
N TYR A 33 1.86 -1.27 23.52
CA TYR A 33 3.03 -2.08 23.73
C TYR A 33 3.28 -2.29 25.22
N ASN A 34 3.41 -3.54 25.68
CA ASN A 34 3.80 -3.82 27.06
C ASN A 34 5.33 -3.77 27.18
N TRP A 35 5.87 -2.59 27.44
CA TRP A 35 7.31 -2.38 27.65
C TRP A 35 7.79 -2.78 29.07
N LEU A 36 6.88 -3.23 29.94
CA LEU A 36 7.21 -3.74 31.28
C LEU A 36 7.08 -5.27 31.40
N GLU A 37 6.83 -5.99 30.29
CA GLU A 37 6.65 -7.45 30.32
C GLU A 37 7.86 -8.18 30.93
N ASP A 38 9.08 -7.72 30.65
CA ASP A 38 10.33 -8.34 31.12
C ASP A 38 10.62 -8.09 32.61
N VAL A 39 9.82 -7.27 33.30
CA VAL A 39 10.06 -6.95 34.71
C VAL A 39 9.25 -7.91 35.58
N PRO A 40 9.91 -8.81 36.35
CA PRO A 40 9.23 -9.80 37.17
C PRO A 40 8.35 -9.13 38.24
N GLY A 41 7.14 -9.68 38.47
CA GLY A 41 6.20 -9.22 39.50
C GLY A 41 5.23 -8.09 39.09
N ILE A 42 5.38 -7.48 37.90
CA ILE A 42 4.49 -6.39 37.46
C ILE A 42 3.07 -6.84 37.10
N ASN A 43 2.94 -8.06 36.57
CA ASN A 43 1.64 -8.63 36.20
C ASN A 43 0.78 -8.92 37.44
N GLU A 44 1.41 -9.12 38.61
CA GLU A 44 0.75 -9.41 39.90
C GLU A 44 0.48 -8.13 40.73
N THR A 45 0.95 -6.96 40.28
CA THR A 45 0.85 -5.72 41.07
C THR A 45 -0.60 -5.20 41.18
N THR A 46 -1.48 -5.57 40.24
CA THR A 46 -2.84 -5.01 40.17
C THR A 46 -3.85 -5.98 39.56
N ASP A 47 -5.05 -6.06 40.14
CA ASP A 47 -6.17 -6.85 39.61
C ASP A 47 -6.91 -6.19 38.43
N LEU A 48 -6.42 -5.06 37.93
CA LEU A 48 -7.05 -4.32 36.84
C LEU A 48 -6.52 -4.81 35.49
N VAL A 49 -7.44 -4.93 34.53
CA VAL A 49 -7.17 -5.43 33.19
C VAL A 49 -7.81 -4.51 32.15
N GLU A 50 -7.08 -4.22 31.08
CA GLU A 50 -7.61 -3.53 29.91
C GLU A 50 -8.16 -4.58 28.93
N VAL A 51 -9.44 -4.46 28.59
CA VAL A 51 -10.11 -5.32 27.61
C VAL A 51 -10.53 -4.47 26.42
N GLN A 52 -10.16 -4.93 25.24
CA GLN A 52 -10.55 -4.34 23.97
C GLN A 52 -11.72 -5.10 23.36
N PHE A 53 -12.69 -4.35 22.87
CA PHE A 53 -13.83 -4.84 22.11
C PHE A 53 -13.63 -4.55 20.62
N LYS A 54 -14.67 -4.82 19.82
CA LYS A 54 -14.68 -4.50 18.40
C LYS A 54 -14.28 -3.02 18.17
N ASN A 55 -13.45 -2.80 17.15
CA ASN A 55 -12.95 -1.49 16.73
C ASN A 55 -12.15 -0.74 17.83
N THR A 56 -12.62 0.44 18.22
CA THR A 56 -11.90 1.40 19.06
C THR A 56 -12.40 1.44 20.51
N ARG A 57 -13.27 0.51 20.90
CA ARG A 57 -13.85 0.48 22.25
C ARG A 57 -12.91 -0.29 23.19
N LYS A 58 -12.37 0.39 24.19
CA LYS A 58 -11.61 -0.19 25.29
C LYS A 58 -12.36 0.04 26.60
N GLY A 59 -12.32 -0.95 27.48
CA GLY A 59 -12.85 -0.86 28.84
C GLY A 59 -11.83 -1.38 29.84
N TYR A 60 -11.90 -0.85 31.06
CA TYR A 60 -11.12 -1.33 32.19
C TYR A 60 -12.02 -2.17 33.07
N TYR A 61 -11.51 -3.33 33.50
CA TYR A 61 -12.25 -4.30 34.28
C TYR A 61 -11.42 -4.82 35.45
N LYS A 62 -12.11 -5.23 36.52
CA LYS A 62 -11.49 -5.85 37.70
C LYS A 62 -11.55 -7.38 37.60
N ASN A 63 -10.40 -8.02 37.76
CA ASN A 63 -10.26 -9.47 37.83
C ASN A 63 -10.53 -9.96 39.26
N VAL A 64 -11.81 -10.16 39.59
CA VAL A 64 -12.21 -10.62 40.95
C VAL A 64 -11.86 -12.10 41.18
N GLY A 65 -11.82 -12.91 40.12
CA GLY A 65 -11.58 -14.35 40.21
C GLY A 65 -10.10 -14.75 40.25
N GLN A 66 -9.16 -13.79 40.36
CA GLN A 66 -7.71 -14.03 40.27
C GLN A 66 -7.33 -14.98 39.10
N LEU A 67 -8.00 -14.81 37.96
CA LEU A 67 -7.74 -15.60 36.78
C LEU A 67 -6.35 -15.26 36.24
N ASN A 68 -5.58 -16.26 35.82
CA ASN A 68 -4.28 -16.04 35.18
C ASN A 68 -4.49 -15.56 33.73
N LEU A 69 -4.71 -14.25 33.58
CA LEU A 69 -4.99 -13.59 32.31
C LEU A 69 -3.70 -13.13 31.63
N LYS A 70 -3.53 -13.51 30.37
CA LYS A 70 -2.43 -13.08 29.52
C LYS A 70 -2.94 -12.16 28.41
N LYS A 71 -2.02 -11.37 27.84
CA LYS A 71 -2.31 -10.55 26.66
C LYS A 71 -2.76 -11.45 25.51
N GLY A 72 -3.91 -11.15 24.92
CA GLY A 72 -4.51 -11.91 23.82
C GLY A 72 -5.62 -12.86 24.24
N ASP A 73 -5.80 -13.11 25.54
CA ASP A 73 -6.89 -13.98 26.01
C ASP A 73 -8.25 -13.35 25.74
N ILE A 74 -9.21 -14.17 25.35
CA ILE A 74 -10.60 -13.74 25.12
C ILE A 74 -11.38 -13.98 26.40
N VAL A 75 -12.00 -12.93 26.93
CA VAL A 75 -12.68 -12.94 28.23
C VAL A 75 -14.12 -12.48 28.11
N ALA A 76 -14.98 -13.06 28.95
CA ALA A 76 -16.34 -12.64 29.17
C ALA A 76 -16.39 -11.63 30.32
N VAL A 77 -16.86 -10.42 30.03
CA VAL A 77 -16.91 -9.29 30.95
C VAL A 77 -18.34 -8.86 31.25
N GLU A 78 -18.53 -8.23 32.40
CA GLU A 78 -19.81 -7.68 32.82
C GLU A 78 -20.24 -6.49 31.95
N SER A 79 -21.47 -6.54 31.47
CA SER A 79 -22.12 -5.47 30.70
C SER A 79 -23.50 -5.16 31.28
N THR A 80 -24.01 -3.98 30.94
CA THR A 80 -25.32 -3.52 31.43
C THR A 80 -26.26 -3.40 30.23
N PRO A 81 -27.16 -4.39 29.97
CA PRO A 81 -27.33 -5.69 30.62
C PRO A 81 -26.45 -6.83 30.03
N GLY A 82 -26.24 -7.89 30.80
CA GLY A 82 -25.64 -9.15 30.33
C GLY A 82 -24.11 -9.19 30.36
N HIS A 83 -23.52 -9.89 29.40
CA HIS A 83 -22.09 -10.15 29.30
C HIS A 83 -21.61 -9.74 27.90
N ASP A 84 -20.38 -9.29 27.81
CA ASP A 84 -19.73 -8.94 26.55
C ASP A 84 -18.42 -9.69 26.40
N ILE A 85 -17.97 -9.86 25.15
CA ILE A 85 -16.77 -10.64 24.84
C ILE A 85 -15.72 -9.71 24.28
N GLY A 86 -14.54 -9.72 24.89
CA GLY A 86 -13.43 -8.86 24.49
C GLY A 86 -12.09 -9.57 24.65
N THR A 87 -11.06 -8.98 24.07
CA THR A 87 -9.69 -9.48 24.10
C THR A 87 -8.87 -8.66 25.09
N VAL A 88 -8.13 -9.33 25.96
CA VAL A 88 -7.23 -8.68 26.92
C VAL A 88 -6.05 -8.05 26.17
N THR A 89 -5.86 -6.74 26.33
CA THR A 89 -4.77 -5.99 25.68
C THR A 89 -3.61 -5.69 26.63
N LEU A 90 -3.91 -5.34 27.87
CA LEU A 90 -2.92 -5.02 28.91
C LEU A 90 -3.34 -5.59 30.26
N THR A 91 -2.33 -6.01 31.03
CA THR A 91 -2.44 -6.48 32.41
C THR A 91 -1.41 -5.74 33.29
N GLY A 92 -1.58 -5.82 34.60
CA GLY A 92 -0.62 -5.28 35.57
C GLY A 92 -0.56 -3.74 35.64
N ARG A 93 0.56 -3.23 36.15
CA ARG A 93 0.74 -1.81 36.50
C ARG A 93 0.51 -0.83 35.33
N LEU A 94 0.71 -1.27 34.09
CA LEU A 94 0.47 -0.46 32.89
C LEU A 94 -0.97 0.03 32.77
N VAL A 95 -1.94 -0.77 33.24
CA VAL A 95 -3.36 -0.42 33.18
C VAL A 95 -3.61 0.87 33.96
N ILE A 96 -2.98 1.03 35.13
CA ILE A 96 -3.11 2.24 35.95
C ILE A 96 -2.51 3.46 35.24
N LEU A 97 -1.35 3.32 34.59
CA LEU A 97 -0.72 4.41 33.85
C LEU A 97 -1.59 4.84 32.66
N GLN A 98 -2.20 3.87 31.98
CA GLN A 98 -3.10 4.14 30.86
C GLN A 98 -4.40 4.80 31.32
N MET A 99 -4.96 4.38 32.45
CA MET A 99 -6.12 5.03 33.07
C MET A 99 -5.83 6.49 33.43
N LYS A 100 -4.65 6.78 33.99
CA LYS A 100 -4.19 8.14 34.29
C LYS A 100 -4.07 8.99 33.02
N LYS A 101 -3.45 8.44 31.96
CA LYS A 101 -3.30 9.14 30.67
C LYS A 101 -4.66 9.47 30.03
N CYS A 102 -5.62 8.56 30.11
CA CYS A 102 -6.94 8.75 29.52
C CYS A 102 -7.88 9.61 30.39
N ASN A 103 -7.42 10.16 31.52
CA ASN A 103 -8.26 10.83 32.52
C ASN A 103 -9.52 10.03 32.89
N ALA A 104 -9.42 8.70 32.84
CA ALA A 104 -10.54 7.78 33.01
C ALA A 104 -10.65 7.27 34.45
N LEU A 105 -10.21 8.09 35.43
CA LEU A 105 -10.42 7.84 36.86
C LEU A 105 -11.89 8.09 37.19
N LYS A 106 -12.76 7.19 36.71
CA LYS A 106 -13.99 6.89 37.43
C LYS A 106 -13.59 6.26 38.77
N SER A 107 -14.41 6.45 39.79
CA SER A 107 -14.24 5.76 41.08
C SER A 107 -13.96 4.27 40.85
N LEU A 108 -13.02 3.71 41.61
CA LEU A 108 -12.65 2.29 41.54
C LEU A 108 -13.87 1.36 41.71
N ASP A 109 -14.94 1.87 42.35
CA ASP A 109 -16.19 1.16 42.60
C ASP A 109 -17.14 1.07 41.39
N ASP A 110 -16.99 1.91 40.34
CA ASP A 110 -17.80 1.82 39.10
C ASP A 110 -17.12 0.90 38.04
N ILE A 111 -16.03 0.22 38.41
CA ILE A 111 -15.30 -0.68 37.51
C ILE A 111 -15.97 -2.04 37.48
N LYS A 112 -16.44 -2.44 36.29
CA LYS A 112 -17.10 -3.71 36.02
C LYS A 112 -16.15 -4.90 36.17
N LYS A 113 -16.71 -6.08 36.42
CA LYS A 113 -15.92 -7.30 36.71
C LYS A 113 -15.70 -8.15 35.46
N ILE A 114 -14.59 -8.91 35.46
CA ILE A 114 -14.37 -10.02 34.52
C ILE A 114 -14.98 -11.28 35.15
N TYR A 115 -15.81 -12.01 34.40
CA TYR A 115 -16.41 -13.25 34.90
C TYR A 115 -15.50 -14.46 34.70
N ARG A 116 -15.04 -14.68 33.46
CA ARG A 116 -14.28 -15.87 33.07
C ARG A 116 -13.58 -15.70 31.72
N ILE A 117 -12.67 -16.61 31.42
CA ILE A 117 -12.19 -16.85 30.05
C ILE A 117 -13.39 -17.34 29.20
N ALA A 118 -13.50 -16.85 27.97
CA ALA A 118 -14.63 -17.14 27.09
C ALA A 118 -14.73 -18.64 26.79
N LYS A 119 -15.92 -19.22 26.96
CA LYS A 119 -16.20 -20.61 26.60
C LYS A 119 -16.46 -20.73 25.10
N ASP A 120 -16.35 -21.93 24.54
CA ASP A 120 -16.66 -22.18 23.13
C ASP A 120 -18.12 -21.82 22.78
N THR A 121 -19.05 -22.01 23.72
CA THR A 121 -20.45 -21.58 23.56
C THR A 121 -20.59 -20.06 23.41
N ASP A 122 -19.78 -19.30 24.15
CA ASP A 122 -19.77 -17.84 24.13
C ASP A 122 -19.13 -17.37 22.81
N MET A 123 -18.07 -18.04 22.38
CA MET A 123 -17.41 -17.78 21.10
C MET A 123 -18.31 -18.07 19.89
N GLN A 124 -19.12 -19.11 19.95
CA GLN A 124 -20.05 -19.44 18.88
C GLN A 124 -21.14 -18.36 18.73
N LYS A 125 -21.75 -17.94 19.86
CA LYS A 125 -22.72 -16.83 19.88
C LYS A 125 -22.10 -15.52 19.39
N TYR A 126 -20.86 -15.25 19.77
CA TYR A 126 -20.13 -14.07 19.29
C TYR A 126 -19.97 -14.07 17.77
N ARG A 127 -19.62 -15.22 17.17
CA ARG A 127 -19.49 -15.36 15.71
C ARG A 127 -20.83 -15.18 15.01
N GLU A 128 -21.90 -15.75 15.55
CA GLU A 128 -23.26 -15.59 15.02
C GLU A 128 -23.74 -14.13 15.10
N ALA A 129 -23.47 -13.46 16.23
CA ALA A 129 -23.76 -12.03 16.40
C ALA A 129 -23.00 -11.18 15.36
N LYS A 130 -21.70 -11.47 15.18
CA LYS A 130 -20.85 -10.79 14.19
C LYS A 130 -21.29 -11.01 12.75
N ALA A 131 -21.76 -12.22 12.40
CA ALA A 131 -22.26 -12.51 11.05
C ALA A 131 -23.52 -11.69 10.72
N ARG A 132 -24.38 -11.41 11.72
CA ARG A 132 -25.60 -10.60 11.55
C ARG A 132 -25.34 -9.10 11.41
N GLU A 133 -24.20 -8.59 11.88
CA GLU A 133 -23.89 -7.15 11.86
C GLU A 133 -24.05 -6.51 10.48
N HIS A 134 -23.57 -7.19 9.43
CA HIS A 134 -23.57 -6.64 8.08
C HIS A 134 -24.97 -6.57 7.47
N SER A 135 -25.80 -7.61 7.65
CA SER A 135 -27.20 -7.60 7.17
C SER A 135 -28.03 -6.55 7.92
N THR A 136 -27.88 -6.50 9.25
CA THR A 136 -28.55 -5.51 10.10
C THR A 136 -28.19 -4.09 9.67
N MET A 137 -26.91 -3.83 9.38
CA MET A 137 -26.46 -2.51 8.91
C MET A 137 -27.17 -2.07 7.62
N ILE A 138 -27.35 -2.98 6.65
CA ILE A 138 -28.00 -2.66 5.37
C ILE A 138 -29.49 -2.36 5.58
N GLU A 139 -30.19 -3.21 6.32
CA GLU A 139 -31.60 -3.04 6.61
C GLU A 139 -31.86 -1.75 7.41
N SER A 140 -31.04 -1.47 8.42
CA SER A 140 -31.15 -0.21 9.18
C SER A 140 -30.97 1.03 8.32
N ARG A 141 -30.11 0.99 7.28
CA ARG A 141 -29.98 2.09 6.32
C ARG A 141 -31.24 2.27 5.48
N GLN A 142 -31.89 1.18 5.09
CA GLN A 142 -33.15 1.24 4.34
C GLN A 142 -34.26 1.85 5.21
N ILE A 143 -34.39 1.40 6.45
CA ILE A 143 -35.37 1.94 7.41
C ILE A 143 -35.15 3.45 7.63
N ALA A 144 -33.90 3.87 7.87
CA ALA A 144 -33.56 5.28 8.04
C ALA A 144 -33.91 6.13 6.81
N LYS A 145 -33.70 5.58 5.60
CA LYS A 145 -34.06 6.24 4.34
C LYS A 145 -35.57 6.34 4.15
N ASN A 146 -36.32 5.29 4.49
CA ASN A 146 -37.78 5.27 4.39
C ASN A 146 -38.45 6.28 5.33
N LEU A 147 -37.84 6.53 6.49
CA LEU A 147 -38.27 7.56 7.45
C LEU A 147 -37.83 8.98 7.06
N GLY A 148 -37.04 9.14 5.98
CA GLY A 148 -36.56 10.45 5.53
C GLY A 148 -35.56 11.13 6.47
N LEU A 149 -34.87 10.36 7.33
CA LEU A 149 -33.93 10.92 8.30
C LEU A 149 -32.61 11.29 7.61
N LYS A 150 -32.14 12.52 7.81
CA LYS A 150 -30.84 13.02 7.31
C LYS A 150 -29.68 12.48 8.15
N MET A 151 -29.46 11.17 8.11
CA MET A 151 -28.38 10.51 8.83
C MET A 151 -27.80 9.36 8.03
N LYS A 152 -26.55 8.99 8.34
CA LYS A 152 -25.90 7.81 7.76
C LYS A 152 -25.47 6.87 8.87
N ILE A 153 -25.93 5.63 8.79
CA ILE A 153 -25.52 4.54 9.70
C ILE A 153 -24.23 3.93 9.14
N GLY A 154 -23.14 4.11 9.88
CA GLY A 154 -21.79 3.71 9.46
C GLY A 154 -21.49 2.25 9.78
N ASP A 155 -21.75 1.83 11.02
CA ASP A 155 -21.38 0.50 11.55
C ASP A 155 -22.38 0.05 12.62
N VAL A 156 -22.47 -1.26 12.84
CA VAL A 156 -23.31 -1.89 13.86
C VAL A 156 -22.45 -2.87 14.65
N GLU A 157 -22.57 -2.82 15.97
CA GLU A 157 -21.86 -3.71 16.89
C GLU A 157 -22.86 -4.41 17.80
N TYR A 158 -22.91 -5.74 17.73
CA TYR A 158 -23.65 -6.53 18.70
C TYR A 158 -22.78 -6.83 19.92
N GLN A 159 -23.40 -6.81 21.09
CA GLN A 159 -22.78 -7.33 22.31
C GLN A 159 -22.57 -8.84 22.19
N GLY A 160 -21.59 -9.42 22.91
CA GLY A 160 -21.30 -10.86 22.90
C GLY A 160 -22.52 -11.77 23.12
N ASP A 161 -23.46 -11.36 23.97
CA ASP A 161 -24.72 -12.09 24.23
C ASP A 161 -25.80 -11.90 23.15
N GLY A 162 -25.63 -10.95 22.22
CA GLY A 162 -26.61 -10.61 21.19
C GLY A 162 -27.81 -9.79 21.67
N ASN A 163 -27.99 -9.58 22.98
CA ASN A 163 -29.15 -8.87 23.55
C ASN A 163 -29.19 -7.35 23.28
N LYS A 164 -28.04 -6.78 22.94
CA LYS A 164 -27.87 -5.33 22.74
C LYS A 164 -27.09 -5.09 21.45
N ALA A 165 -27.57 -4.14 20.65
CA ALA A 165 -26.91 -3.68 19.43
C ALA A 165 -26.66 -2.18 19.48
N ILE A 166 -25.44 -1.78 19.20
CA ILE A 166 -24.99 -0.39 19.16
C ILE A 166 -24.86 0.04 17.70
N PHE A 167 -25.63 1.05 17.31
CA PHE A 167 -25.61 1.62 15.97
C PHE A 167 -24.80 2.91 15.96
N TYR A 168 -23.71 2.92 15.19
CA TYR A 168 -22.89 4.11 15.00
C TYR A 168 -23.39 4.91 13.81
N TYR A 169 -23.73 6.18 14.03
CA TYR A 169 -24.24 7.06 12.98
C TYR A 169 -23.55 8.41 12.95
N ILE A 170 -23.59 9.03 11.77
CA ILE A 170 -23.20 10.42 11.54
C ILE A 170 -24.40 11.21 11.05
N ALA A 171 -24.52 12.44 11.55
CA ALA A 171 -25.50 13.42 11.14
C ALA A 171 -24.90 14.81 11.37
N ASP A 172 -25.20 15.75 10.46
CA ASP A 172 -24.75 17.14 10.57
C ASP A 172 -25.62 17.93 11.56
N GLU A 173 -26.92 17.63 11.59
CA GLU A 173 -27.92 18.23 12.46
C GLU A 173 -28.46 17.23 13.50
N ARG A 174 -29.19 17.73 14.49
CA ARG A 174 -29.86 16.89 15.48
C ARG A 174 -31.02 16.15 14.82
N VAL A 175 -30.97 14.81 14.85
CA VAL A 175 -31.99 13.93 14.26
C VAL A 175 -32.88 13.35 15.34
N ASP A 176 -34.20 13.38 15.14
CA ASP A 176 -35.15 12.64 15.98
C ASP A 176 -35.26 11.19 15.49
N PHE A 177 -34.62 10.28 16.21
CA PHE A 177 -34.58 8.85 15.89
C PHE A 177 -35.56 8.02 16.72
N ARG A 178 -36.54 8.62 17.44
CA ARG A 178 -37.48 7.85 18.27
C ARG A 178 -38.30 6.84 17.47
N GLN A 179 -38.80 7.22 16.30
CA GLN A 179 -39.52 6.32 15.40
C GLN A 179 -38.60 5.24 14.81
N LEU A 180 -37.37 5.61 14.46
CA LEU A 180 -36.35 4.67 13.99
C LEU A 180 -36.06 3.59 15.04
N ILE A 181 -35.88 3.96 16.31
CA ILE A 181 -35.66 3.00 17.41
C ILE A 181 -36.81 1.99 17.49
N LYS A 182 -38.07 2.43 17.35
CA LYS A 182 -39.24 1.53 17.39
C LYS A 182 -39.19 0.50 16.25
N GLN A 183 -38.91 0.94 15.02
CA GLN A 183 -38.84 0.03 13.87
C GLN A 183 -37.63 -0.92 13.96
N LEU A 184 -36.47 -0.42 14.40
CA LEU A 184 -35.28 -1.27 14.61
C LEU A 184 -35.49 -2.30 15.72
N ALA A 185 -36.12 -1.92 16.82
CA ALA A 185 -36.43 -2.84 17.92
C ALA A 185 -37.45 -3.91 17.48
N ALA A 186 -38.42 -3.54 16.63
CA ALA A 186 -39.39 -4.48 16.05
C ALA A 186 -38.75 -5.46 15.06
N ALA A 187 -37.80 -4.99 14.23
CA ALA A 187 -37.13 -5.83 13.23
C ALA A 187 -36.12 -6.81 13.86
N PHE A 188 -35.31 -6.35 14.82
CA PHE A 188 -34.19 -7.12 15.34
C PHE A 188 -34.43 -7.75 16.71
N HIS A 189 -35.50 -7.40 17.42
CA HIS A 189 -35.83 -7.89 18.76
C HIS A 189 -34.68 -7.78 19.77
N VAL A 190 -33.87 -6.73 19.67
CA VAL A 190 -32.73 -6.45 20.56
C VAL A 190 -32.81 -5.03 21.11
N ARG A 191 -32.13 -4.79 22.25
CA ARG A 191 -32.03 -3.45 22.80
C ARG A 191 -31.12 -2.59 21.93
N ILE A 192 -31.67 -1.51 21.38
CA ILE A 192 -30.98 -0.60 20.47
C ILE A 192 -30.32 0.53 21.27
N GLU A 193 -29.03 0.76 21.04
CA GLU A 193 -28.31 1.96 21.48
C GLU A 193 -27.81 2.73 20.26
N MET A 194 -28.17 4.01 20.15
CA MET A 194 -27.72 4.88 19.06
C MET A 194 -26.54 5.72 19.54
N LYS A 195 -25.40 5.64 18.84
CA LYS A 195 -24.20 6.41 19.17
C LYS A 195 -23.76 7.29 18.02
N GLN A 196 -23.78 8.61 18.25
CA GLN A 196 -23.28 9.57 17.28
C GLN A 196 -21.76 9.54 17.25
N ILE A 197 -21.19 9.50 16.04
CA ILE A 197 -19.74 9.55 15.80
C ILE A 197 -19.41 10.71 14.88
N GLY A 198 -18.23 11.30 15.07
CA GLY A 198 -17.75 12.38 14.19
C GLY A 198 -17.18 11.84 12.87
N ALA A 199 -17.17 12.68 11.83
CA ALA A 199 -16.64 12.34 10.49
C ALA A 199 -15.25 11.67 10.49
N ARG A 200 -14.34 12.11 11.38
CA ARG A 200 -13.00 11.50 11.49
C ARG A 200 -13.05 10.09 12.07
N GLN A 201 -13.92 9.84 13.05
CA GLN A 201 -14.08 8.53 13.66
C GLN A 201 -14.82 7.57 12.72
N GLU A 202 -15.71 8.08 11.87
CA GLU A 202 -16.31 7.30 10.78
C GLU A 202 -15.23 6.88 9.78
N ALA A 203 -14.41 7.82 9.29
CA ALA A 203 -13.30 7.52 8.39
C ALA A 203 -12.30 6.51 9.00
N GLY A 204 -12.04 6.58 10.30
CA GLY A 204 -11.18 5.62 10.99
C GLY A 204 -11.80 4.22 11.17
N ARG A 205 -13.12 4.08 11.12
CA ARG A 205 -13.81 2.78 11.15
C ARG A 205 -13.94 2.15 9.77
N ILE A 206 -14.30 2.96 8.77
CA ILE A 206 -14.35 2.52 7.36
C ILE A 206 -12.94 2.16 6.88
N GLY A 207 -11.93 2.91 7.32
CA GLY A 207 -10.58 2.80 6.81
C GLY A 207 -10.43 3.46 5.44
N GLY A 208 -9.25 3.29 4.85
CA GLY A 208 -8.91 3.84 3.55
C GLY A 208 -7.45 4.23 3.45
N THR A 209 -7.09 4.82 2.32
CA THR A 209 -5.74 5.30 2.03
C THR A 209 -5.73 6.83 2.04
N GLY A 210 -4.80 7.42 2.79
CA GLY A 210 -4.59 8.86 2.82
C GLY A 210 -3.89 9.37 1.56
N PRO A 211 -3.85 10.71 1.37
CA PRO A 211 -3.13 11.31 0.24
C PRO A 211 -1.61 11.04 0.26
N CYS A 212 -1.06 10.63 1.41
CA CYS A 212 0.31 10.18 1.54
C CYS A 212 0.56 8.74 1.03
N GLY A 213 -0.46 8.06 0.51
CA GLY A 213 -0.38 6.67 0.02
C GLY A 213 -0.33 5.60 1.12
N ARG A 214 -0.37 6.00 2.39
CA ARG A 214 -0.46 5.08 3.55
C ARG A 214 -1.91 4.90 3.99
N GLU A 215 -2.19 3.85 4.74
CA GLU A 215 -3.48 3.71 5.43
C GLU A 215 -3.77 4.93 6.32
N LEU A 216 -5.05 5.26 6.49
CA LEU A 216 -5.46 6.37 7.34
C LEU A 216 -4.91 6.20 8.76
N CYS A 217 -4.16 7.18 9.26
CA CYS A 217 -3.61 7.15 10.62
C CYS A 217 -4.70 6.95 11.68
N CYS A 218 -5.92 7.46 11.41
CA CYS A 218 -7.09 7.28 12.27
C CYS A 218 -7.70 5.88 12.26
N ALA A 219 -7.39 5.06 11.25
CA ALA A 219 -7.74 3.64 11.21
C ALA A 219 -6.69 2.80 11.92
N THR A 220 -5.41 3.13 11.72
CA THR A 220 -4.27 2.35 12.21
C THR A 220 -3.98 2.59 13.70
N TRP A 221 -3.34 3.72 14.05
CA TRP A 221 -2.71 3.90 15.37
C TRP A 221 -3.14 5.17 16.13
N MET A 222 -3.45 6.25 15.43
CA MET A 222 -3.79 7.53 16.07
C MET A 222 -5.29 7.57 16.35
N LYS A 223 -5.73 7.60 17.61
CA LYS A 223 -7.16 7.71 17.97
C LYS A 223 -7.49 8.89 18.88
N SER A 224 -6.51 9.43 19.59
CA SER A 224 -6.62 10.70 20.31
C SER A 224 -6.30 11.84 19.35
N PHE A 225 -7.24 12.77 19.16
CA PHE A 225 -7.04 13.91 18.27
C PHE A 225 -7.22 15.20 19.04
N SER A 226 -6.21 16.07 18.97
CA SER A 226 -6.36 17.49 19.27
C SER A 226 -7.06 18.20 18.10
N SER A 227 -7.68 19.35 18.40
CA SER A 227 -8.14 20.25 17.35
C SER A 227 -6.96 20.74 16.52
N VAL A 228 -7.10 20.70 15.20
CA VAL A 228 -6.07 21.17 14.27
C VAL A 228 -6.40 22.62 13.92
N SER A 229 -5.41 23.50 14.04
CA SER A 229 -5.54 24.91 13.67
C SER A 229 -4.86 25.18 12.33
N THR A 230 -5.24 26.26 11.66
CA THR A 230 -4.57 26.73 10.43
C THR A 230 -3.15 27.22 10.68
N ASN A 231 -2.76 27.47 11.93
CA ASN A 231 -1.39 27.85 12.28
C ASN A 231 -0.39 26.73 12.02
N ALA A 232 -0.77 25.47 12.24
CA ALA A 232 0.09 24.33 11.93
C ALA A 232 0.46 24.27 10.44
N ALA A 233 -0.51 24.58 9.56
CA ALA A 233 -0.25 24.67 8.12
C ALA A 233 0.72 25.80 7.75
N ARG A 234 0.65 26.95 8.46
CA ARG A 234 1.57 28.07 8.26
C ARG A 234 3.00 27.74 8.69
N ILE A 235 3.17 27.03 9.81
CA ILE A 235 4.49 26.60 10.29
C ILE A 235 5.19 25.69 9.27
N GLN A 236 4.40 24.88 8.56
CA GLN A 236 4.88 23.93 7.56
C GLN A 236 4.99 24.53 6.15
N ASP A 237 4.74 25.85 6.00
CA ASP A 237 4.69 26.55 4.71
C ASP A 237 3.78 25.85 3.66
N VAL A 238 2.71 25.19 4.12
CA VAL A 238 1.72 24.54 3.26
C VAL A 238 0.71 25.58 2.76
N PRO A 239 0.39 25.62 1.46
CA PRO A 239 -0.58 26.58 0.92
C PRO A 239 -1.94 26.42 1.61
N LEU A 240 -2.58 27.56 1.93
CA LEU A 240 -3.88 27.61 2.61
C LEU A 240 -5.06 27.29 1.67
N ASN A 241 -4.93 26.27 0.83
CA ASN A 241 -6.01 25.76 0.00
C ASN A 241 -6.79 24.69 0.78
N PRO A 242 -8.11 24.84 0.98
CA PRO A 242 -8.93 23.89 1.74
C PRO A 242 -8.85 22.46 1.18
N THR A 243 -8.76 22.28 -0.13
CA THR A 243 -8.65 20.95 -0.76
C THR A 243 -7.33 20.26 -0.40
N LYS A 244 -6.23 21.02 -0.28
CA LYS A 244 -4.91 20.48 0.10
C LYS A 244 -4.80 20.25 1.61
N LEU A 245 -5.51 21.03 2.44
CA LEU A 245 -5.49 20.91 3.90
C LEU A 245 -6.50 19.91 4.46
N ALA A 246 -7.60 19.66 3.75
CA ALA A 246 -8.60 18.69 4.15
C ALA A 246 -8.07 17.25 4.00
N GLY A 247 -8.35 16.41 5.01
CA GLY A 247 -8.14 14.97 4.93
C GLY A 247 -9.37 14.27 4.33
N MET A 248 -9.30 12.94 4.22
CA MET A 248 -10.41 12.11 3.73
C MET A 248 -11.70 12.24 4.54
N CYS A 249 -11.60 12.73 5.78
CA CYS A 249 -12.75 13.03 6.64
C CYS A 249 -13.34 14.44 6.45
N ALA A 250 -12.95 15.15 5.37
CA ALA A 250 -13.32 16.54 5.05
C ALA A 250 -12.94 17.60 6.10
N LYS A 251 -12.29 17.21 7.20
CA LYS A 251 -11.69 18.11 8.21
C LYS A 251 -10.20 18.29 7.95
N LEU A 252 -9.59 19.31 8.54
CA LEU A 252 -8.13 19.53 8.51
C LEU A 252 -7.35 18.25 8.87
N LYS A 253 -6.26 17.98 8.13
CA LYS A 253 -5.40 16.80 8.34
C LYS A 253 -4.80 16.81 9.75
N CYS A 254 -4.98 15.72 10.49
CA CYS A 254 -4.35 15.54 11.81
C CYS A 254 -2.82 15.39 11.72
N CYS A 255 -2.29 14.99 10.55
CA CYS A 255 -0.86 14.95 10.27
C CYS A 255 -0.19 16.32 10.44
N LEU A 256 -0.92 17.42 10.18
CA LEU A 256 -0.39 18.77 10.36
C LEU A 256 0.04 19.02 11.81
N ASN A 257 -0.78 18.64 12.80
CA ASN A 257 -0.37 18.77 14.20
C ASN A 257 0.74 17.77 14.57
N TYR A 258 0.70 16.56 14.00
CA TYR A 258 1.69 15.53 14.32
C TYR A 258 3.10 15.91 13.86
N GLU A 259 3.22 16.53 12.68
CA GLU A 259 4.50 16.93 12.10
C GLU A 259 4.94 18.33 12.57
N ALA A 260 4.05 19.13 13.17
CA ALA A 260 4.35 20.53 13.50
C ALA A 260 5.61 20.71 14.35
N ASP A 261 5.80 19.89 15.38
CA ASP A 261 6.95 19.99 16.30
C ASP A 261 8.27 19.74 15.56
N GLU A 262 8.31 18.72 14.71
CA GLU A 262 9.47 18.40 13.87
C GLU A 262 9.84 19.56 12.93
N TYR A 263 8.83 20.24 12.36
CA TYR A 263 9.09 21.42 11.53
C TYR A 263 9.62 22.61 12.33
N VAL A 264 9.16 22.80 13.57
CA VAL A 264 9.67 23.86 14.46
C VAL A 264 11.13 23.60 14.82
N GLU A 265 11.48 22.36 15.13
CA GLU A 265 12.85 21.95 15.43
C GLU A 265 13.76 22.05 14.20
N ALA A 266 13.31 21.52 13.06
CA ALA A 266 14.01 21.65 11.80
C ALA A 266 14.28 23.12 11.50
N ARG A 267 13.29 24.01 11.61
CA ARG A 267 13.46 25.45 11.35
C ARG A 267 14.56 26.11 12.19
N LYS A 268 14.81 25.66 13.42
CA LYS A 268 15.92 26.17 14.26
C LYS A 268 17.30 25.80 13.70
N GLN A 269 17.39 24.71 12.94
CA GLN A 269 18.63 24.28 12.31
C GLN A 269 18.96 25.07 11.04
N PHE A 270 18.02 25.84 10.47
CA PHE A 270 18.26 26.62 9.26
C PHE A 270 18.74 28.04 9.60
N PRO A 271 19.56 28.66 8.74
CA PRO A 271 19.93 30.06 8.90
C PRO A 271 18.71 30.99 8.79
N SER A 272 18.76 32.12 9.50
CA SER A 272 17.70 33.14 9.47
C SER A 272 17.52 33.72 8.06
N LYS A 273 16.26 34.07 7.71
CA LYS A 273 15.92 34.58 6.36
C LYS A 273 16.64 35.88 5.98
N ASP A 274 17.09 36.65 6.97
CA ASP A 274 17.74 37.94 6.77
C ASP A 274 19.26 37.84 6.51
N VAL A 275 19.85 36.67 6.72
CA VAL A 275 21.30 36.47 6.54
C VAL A 275 21.61 36.25 5.07
N LYS A 276 22.41 37.16 4.50
CA LYS A 276 22.90 37.07 3.13
C LYS A 276 24.15 36.18 3.08
N LEU A 277 24.28 35.41 2.01
CA LEU A 277 25.54 34.72 1.70
C LEU A 277 26.33 35.56 0.69
N GLN A 278 27.55 35.92 1.04
CA GLN A 278 28.49 36.54 0.12
C GLN A 278 29.38 35.48 -0.49
N THR A 279 29.57 35.55 -1.80
CA THR A 279 30.60 34.82 -2.55
C THR A 279 31.50 35.83 -3.25
N SER A 280 32.59 35.39 -3.89
CA SER A 280 33.41 36.29 -4.71
C SER A 280 32.63 36.94 -5.85
N ASP A 281 31.61 36.24 -6.36
CA ASP A 281 30.94 36.59 -7.62
C ASP A 281 29.62 37.36 -7.38
N ALA A 282 28.86 36.99 -6.35
CA ALA A 282 27.56 37.61 -6.07
C ALA A 282 27.13 37.52 -4.60
N GLU A 283 26.16 38.38 -4.23
CA GLU A 283 25.37 38.24 -3.01
C GLU A 283 24.14 37.37 -3.26
N TYR A 284 23.82 36.50 -2.32
CA TYR A 284 22.72 35.55 -2.41
C TYR A 284 21.74 35.72 -1.25
N PHE A 285 20.46 35.81 -1.59
CA PHE A 285 19.32 35.95 -0.69
C PHE A 285 18.59 34.62 -0.53
N LEU A 286 18.16 34.30 0.69
CA LEU A 286 17.42 33.07 0.94
C LEU A 286 16.00 33.17 0.36
N PHE A 287 15.68 32.32 -0.62
CA PHE A 287 14.37 32.32 -1.28
C PHE A 287 13.42 31.31 -0.65
N LYS A 288 13.86 30.05 -0.47
CA LYS A 288 13.03 28.96 0.04
C LYS A 288 13.84 27.98 0.88
N ASN A 289 13.27 27.54 2.00
CA ASN A 289 13.78 26.43 2.80
C ASN A 289 12.92 25.19 2.58
N ASP A 290 13.55 24.06 2.32
CA ASP A 290 12.91 22.74 2.33
C ASP A 290 13.38 21.99 3.59
N PHE A 291 12.64 22.18 4.69
CA PHE A 291 13.01 21.70 6.03
C PHE A 291 13.28 20.19 6.08
N LEU A 292 12.42 19.38 5.45
CA LEU A 292 12.54 17.91 5.46
C LEU A 292 13.72 17.38 4.63
N GLN A 293 14.17 18.12 3.62
CA GLN A 293 15.31 17.70 2.79
C GLN A 293 16.64 18.29 3.29
N GLY A 294 16.61 19.20 4.27
CA GLY A 294 17.81 19.89 4.72
C GLY A 294 18.38 20.86 3.68
N LEU A 295 17.57 21.33 2.71
CA LEU A 295 18.01 22.12 1.57
C LEU A 295 17.54 23.58 1.67
N CYS A 296 18.44 24.50 1.38
CA CYS A 296 18.21 25.93 1.28
C CYS A 296 18.38 26.36 -0.18
N SER A 297 17.39 27.02 -0.74
CA SER A 297 17.47 27.62 -2.08
C SER A 297 17.74 29.11 -1.98
N TYR A 298 18.85 29.55 -2.55
CA TYR A 298 19.30 30.93 -2.60
C TYR A 298 19.14 31.51 -4.00
N SER A 299 18.84 32.80 -4.08
CA SER A 299 18.67 33.55 -5.33
C SER A 299 19.59 34.77 -5.31
N THR A 300 20.04 35.21 -6.48
CA THR A 300 20.83 36.45 -6.61
C THR A 300 20.00 37.71 -6.36
N ASP A 301 18.68 37.61 -6.53
CA ASP A 301 17.73 38.70 -6.29
C ASP A 301 16.79 38.43 -5.11
N LYS A 302 16.33 39.52 -4.46
CA LYS A 302 15.53 39.47 -3.23
C LYS A 302 14.09 38.97 -3.43
N ASN A 303 13.48 39.29 -4.58
CA ASN A 303 12.07 39.01 -4.85
C ASN A 303 11.85 38.09 -6.07
N LEU A 304 12.87 37.94 -6.93
CA LEU A 304 12.80 37.15 -8.15
C LEU A 304 13.71 35.94 -8.00
N ALA A 305 13.24 34.78 -8.47
CA ALA A 305 14.03 33.55 -8.51
C ALA A 305 14.95 33.55 -9.74
N ILE A 306 16.06 34.29 -9.65
CA ILE A 306 17.07 34.42 -10.71
C ILE A 306 18.35 33.74 -10.21
N ASN A 307 18.86 32.78 -11.00
CA ASN A 307 19.99 31.92 -10.66
C ASN A 307 19.80 31.22 -9.30
N LEU A 308 18.76 30.38 -9.22
CA LEU A 308 18.44 29.65 -7.99
C LEU A 308 19.47 28.53 -7.75
N GLU A 309 20.24 28.67 -6.68
CA GLU A 309 21.19 27.64 -6.25
C GLU A 309 20.69 26.96 -4.98
N THR A 310 20.71 25.62 -4.96
CA THR A 310 20.28 24.83 -3.81
C THR A 310 21.49 24.25 -3.10
N ILE A 311 21.65 24.59 -1.82
CA ILE A 311 22.72 24.10 -0.95
C ILE A 311 22.15 23.43 0.31
N THR A 312 22.96 22.66 1.02
CA THR A 312 22.56 22.06 2.31
C THR A 312 22.58 23.11 3.42
N ALA A 313 21.76 22.92 4.47
CA ALA A 313 21.70 23.83 5.61
C ALA A 313 23.03 23.92 6.38
N GLU A 314 23.78 22.82 6.47
CA GLU A 314 25.12 22.77 7.06
C GLU A 314 26.11 23.62 6.27
N ARG A 315 26.13 23.46 4.94
CA ARG A 315 26.98 24.25 4.05
C ARG A 315 26.64 25.74 4.11
N ALA A 316 25.36 26.08 4.20
CA ALA A 316 24.94 27.46 4.37
C ALA A 316 25.52 28.06 5.67
N LYS A 317 25.55 27.31 6.78
CA LYS A 317 26.18 27.77 8.03
C LYS A 317 27.69 27.93 7.92
N GLU A 318 28.38 27.01 7.24
CA GLU A 318 29.82 27.14 6.98
C GLU A 318 30.12 28.44 6.22
N ILE A 319 29.34 28.75 5.18
CA ILE A 319 29.51 29.98 4.39
C ILE A 319 29.20 31.22 5.23
N ILE A 320 28.23 31.15 6.15
CA ILE A 320 27.96 32.26 7.08
C ILE A 320 29.16 32.49 8.01
N GLU A 321 29.77 31.42 8.52
CA GLU A 321 30.94 31.54 9.40
C GLU A 321 32.18 32.03 8.62
N MET A 322 32.41 31.53 7.40
CA MET A 322 33.45 32.05 6.49
C MET A 322 33.26 33.55 6.21
N ASN A 323 32.02 33.96 5.91
CA ASN A 323 31.70 35.38 5.68
C ASN A 323 31.91 36.24 6.93
N ARG A 324 31.68 35.70 8.13
CA ARG A 324 31.99 36.37 9.40
C ARG A 324 33.50 36.51 9.60
N GLN A 325 34.29 35.54 9.17
CA GLN A 325 35.76 35.57 9.19
C GLN A 325 36.36 36.40 8.05
N GLY A 326 35.56 36.88 7.10
CA GLY A 326 35.99 37.68 5.96
C GLY A 326 36.47 36.88 4.74
N GLU A 327 36.38 35.56 4.79
CA GLU A 327 36.70 34.67 3.67
C GLU A 327 35.46 34.48 2.77
N LYS A 328 35.58 34.83 1.49
CA LYS A 328 34.49 34.71 0.51
C LYS A 328 34.74 33.52 -0.42
N PRO A 329 33.93 32.46 -0.36
CA PRO A 329 34.11 31.31 -1.23
C PRO A 329 33.78 31.65 -2.70
N LEU A 330 34.48 30.99 -3.63
CA LEU A 330 34.32 31.15 -5.09
C LEU A 330 32.97 30.61 -5.62
N SER A 331 32.33 29.70 -4.90
CA SER A 331 31.03 29.12 -5.30
C SER A 331 30.26 28.65 -4.07
N LEU A 332 28.93 28.72 -4.12
CA LEU A 332 28.07 28.20 -3.06
C LEU A 332 28.09 26.66 -2.99
N GLN A 333 28.29 25.99 -4.13
CA GLN A 333 28.36 24.53 -4.24
C GLN A 333 29.81 24.04 -4.15
N ASN A 334 30.07 22.97 -3.39
CA ASN A 334 31.33 22.23 -3.48
C ASN A 334 31.38 21.54 -4.87
N ASN A 335 32.13 22.13 -5.80
CA ASN A 335 32.55 21.59 -7.09
C ASN A 335 31.74 20.40 -7.66
N GLY A 336 30.90 20.69 -8.66
CA GLY A 336 30.73 19.78 -9.81
C GLY A 336 29.74 18.61 -9.69
N ARG A 337 28.68 18.69 -8.88
CA ARG A 337 27.51 17.79 -9.05
C ARG A 337 26.19 18.54 -8.99
N ILE A 338 25.83 19.14 -10.12
CA ILE A 338 24.44 19.49 -10.40
C ILE A 338 23.68 18.19 -10.64
N LYS A 339 23.10 17.59 -9.60
CA LYS A 339 21.92 16.73 -9.79
C LYS A 339 20.72 17.68 -9.85
N ALA A 340 20.28 18.00 -11.06
CA ALA A 340 19.00 18.66 -11.28
C ALA A 340 17.90 17.83 -10.59
N SER A 341 17.39 18.31 -9.45
CA SER A 341 16.22 17.68 -8.85
C SER A 341 15.04 17.95 -9.78
N ARG A 342 14.48 16.88 -10.33
CA ARG A 342 13.21 16.99 -11.06
C ARG A 342 12.16 17.44 -10.06
N LYS A 343 11.63 18.66 -10.22
CA LYS A 343 10.44 19.08 -9.49
C LYS A 343 9.37 17.99 -9.65
N PRO A 344 8.79 17.44 -8.56
CA PRO A 344 7.64 16.56 -8.71
C PRO A 344 6.53 17.36 -9.37
N ALA A 345 6.03 16.87 -10.50
CA ALA A 345 4.88 17.48 -11.15
C ALA A 345 3.67 17.37 -10.21
N ASP A 346 3.12 18.51 -9.80
CA ASP A 346 1.85 18.57 -9.08
C ASP A 346 0.74 18.14 -10.07
N LEU A 347 0.39 16.85 -10.02
CA LEU A 347 -0.59 16.21 -10.91
C LEU A 347 -2.01 16.79 -10.76
N LEU A 348 -2.26 17.67 -9.80
CA LEU A 348 -3.57 18.26 -9.53
C LEU A 348 -3.78 19.62 -10.21
N ASP A 349 -2.74 20.30 -10.68
CA ASP A 349 -2.88 21.63 -11.32
C ASP A 349 -3.52 21.58 -12.71
N GLY A 350 -3.78 20.38 -13.25
CA GLY A 350 -4.36 20.17 -14.59
C GLY A 350 -5.73 19.51 -14.65
N ALA A 351 -6.41 19.30 -13.51
CA ALA A 351 -7.72 18.66 -13.47
C ALA A 351 -8.85 19.64 -13.85
N ASP A 352 -8.83 20.10 -15.10
CA ASP A 352 -9.96 20.81 -15.70
C ASP A 352 -11.04 19.79 -16.09
N ILE A 353 -12.18 19.87 -15.42
CA ILE A 353 -13.26 18.86 -15.36
C ILE A 353 -14.04 18.80 -16.69
N SER A 354 -13.72 19.68 -17.65
CA SER A 354 -14.40 19.83 -18.94
C SER A 354 -13.85 18.96 -20.08
N ARG A 355 -12.95 18.00 -19.80
CA ARG A 355 -12.36 17.10 -20.83
C ARG A 355 -13.37 16.09 -21.43
N PHE A 356 -14.57 15.96 -20.85
CA PHE A 356 -15.59 15.01 -21.31
C PHE A 356 -16.66 15.59 -22.26
N ASP A 357 -16.64 16.89 -22.57
CA ASP A 357 -17.77 17.55 -23.29
C ASP A 357 -17.57 17.87 -24.78
N LYS A 358 -16.54 17.33 -25.45
CA LYS A 358 -16.34 17.57 -26.90
C LYS A 358 -16.48 16.29 -27.73
N THR A 359 -17.73 15.98 -28.07
CA THR A 359 -18.07 14.97 -29.08
C THR A 359 -17.79 15.48 -30.50
N LYS A 360 -17.02 14.67 -31.24
CA LYS A 360 -17.01 14.46 -32.71
C LYS A 360 -17.28 15.65 -33.63
N LYS A 361 -16.21 16.20 -34.24
CA LYS A 361 -16.23 16.65 -35.65
C LYS A 361 -14.99 16.17 -36.41
N LYS A 362 -15.21 15.28 -37.38
CA LYS A 362 -14.23 14.83 -38.40
C LYS A 362 -13.79 16.03 -39.25
N LYS A 363 -12.48 16.17 -39.50
CA LYS A 363 -11.96 16.98 -40.62
C LYS A 363 -11.15 16.11 -41.59
N ARG A 364 -11.53 16.21 -42.86
CA ARG A 364 -10.95 15.58 -44.06
C ARG A 364 -9.69 16.35 -44.53
N LYS A 365 -8.81 15.58 -45.18
CA LYS A 365 -7.64 15.88 -46.03
C LYS A 365 -7.50 17.28 -46.63
N ARG A 366 -6.23 17.73 -46.73
CA ARG A 366 -5.55 18.12 -47.99
C ARG A 366 -4.04 18.34 -47.74
N ASN A 367 -3.18 17.68 -48.54
CA ASN A 367 -1.78 18.08 -48.79
C ASN A 367 -1.59 18.11 -50.33
N PRO A 368 -0.89 19.11 -50.91
CA PRO A 368 -0.50 19.10 -52.32
C PRO A 368 0.92 18.53 -52.56
N HIS A 369 1.12 18.04 -53.78
CA HIS A 369 2.35 17.66 -54.51
C HIS A 369 3.52 18.66 -54.40
N GLY A 370 4.78 18.37 -54.75
CA GLY A 370 5.48 17.29 -55.48
C GLY A 370 7.02 17.47 -55.24
N THR A 371 7.96 16.61 -55.65
CA THR A 371 8.39 16.32 -57.03
C THR A 371 9.32 15.09 -57.11
N HIS A 372 9.10 14.27 -58.16
CA HIS A 372 9.98 13.47 -59.07
C HIS A 372 11.48 13.22 -58.77
N ILE A 373 12.20 12.20 -59.27
CA ILE A 373 12.06 10.93 -60.04
C ILE A 373 13.47 10.28 -59.97
N LYS A 374 13.57 8.94 -59.95
CA LYS A 374 14.40 8.12 -60.89
C LYS A 374 14.31 6.62 -60.54
N THR A 375 13.65 5.88 -61.43
CA THR A 375 13.63 4.42 -61.56
C THR A 375 14.65 3.98 -62.62
N LYS A 376 15.40 2.87 -62.47
CA LYS A 376 15.14 1.49 -62.98
C LYS A 376 16.52 0.77 -63.06
N PRO A 377 16.64 -0.55 -63.37
CA PRO A 377 15.72 -1.68 -63.20
C PRO A 377 16.40 -2.97 -62.63
N ASN A 378 15.53 -3.94 -62.33
CA ASN A 378 15.78 -5.33 -62.00
C ASN A 378 16.30 -6.14 -63.22
N LYS A 379 17.25 -7.09 -63.02
CA LYS A 379 17.71 -8.03 -64.07
C LYS A 379 17.66 -9.48 -63.57
N GLN A 380 17.06 -10.32 -64.42
CA GLN A 380 16.70 -11.72 -64.23
C GLN A 380 17.89 -12.67 -64.07
N ARG A 381 17.59 -13.77 -63.36
CA ARG A 381 18.36 -15.02 -63.23
C ARG A 381 18.71 -15.64 -64.59
N LYS A 382 19.93 -16.18 -64.70
CA LYS A 382 20.27 -17.30 -65.61
C LYS A 382 20.90 -18.42 -64.77
N ASN A 383 20.30 -19.61 -64.88
CA ASN A 383 20.81 -20.87 -64.34
C ASN A 383 21.86 -21.44 -65.30
N ASN A 384 23.00 -21.90 -64.77
CA ASN A 384 23.89 -22.85 -65.44
C ASN A 384 23.92 -24.17 -64.62
N PRO A 385 24.00 -25.34 -65.28
CA PRO A 385 23.91 -26.63 -64.60
C PRO A 385 25.23 -26.98 -63.90
N MET A 386 25.12 -27.53 -62.68
CA MET A 386 26.26 -27.91 -61.85
C MET A 386 26.72 -29.34 -62.18
N HIS A 387 28.04 -29.52 -62.35
CA HIS A 387 28.71 -30.77 -62.72
C HIS A 387 28.45 -31.93 -61.71
N PRO A 388 28.27 -33.19 -62.17
CA PRO A 388 27.75 -34.31 -61.37
C PRO A 388 28.67 -34.83 -60.25
N ARG A 389 29.92 -34.36 -60.14
CA ARG A 389 30.84 -34.76 -59.06
C ARG A 389 30.72 -33.90 -57.78
N ILE A 390 30.15 -32.70 -57.88
CA ILE A 390 29.96 -31.82 -56.72
C ILE A 390 28.63 -32.11 -56.02
N ALA A 391 27.61 -32.57 -56.76
CA ALA A 391 26.34 -33.02 -56.20
C ALA A 391 26.51 -34.24 -55.27
N GLN A 392 27.39 -35.19 -55.62
CA GLN A 392 27.66 -36.37 -54.78
C GLN A 392 28.44 -36.04 -53.50
N LEU A 393 29.35 -35.06 -53.55
CA LEU A 393 30.08 -34.58 -52.37
C LEU A 393 29.17 -33.77 -51.43
N LEU A 394 28.27 -32.95 -51.99
CA LEU A 394 27.28 -32.19 -51.22
C LEU A 394 26.22 -33.09 -50.59
N ILE A 395 25.78 -34.17 -51.25
CA ILE A 395 24.87 -35.16 -50.66
C ILE A 395 25.56 -35.95 -49.55
N GLY A 396 26.85 -36.27 -49.70
CA GLY A 396 27.65 -36.92 -48.64
C GLY A 396 27.82 -36.04 -47.40
N ILE A 397 28.07 -34.74 -47.59
CA ILE A 397 28.15 -33.76 -46.48
C ILE A 397 26.77 -33.52 -45.85
N LEU A 398 25.70 -33.44 -46.66
CA LEU A 398 24.33 -33.30 -46.17
C LEU A 398 23.86 -34.53 -45.37
N LEU A 399 24.32 -35.73 -45.72
CA LEU A 399 24.04 -36.97 -44.97
C LEU A 399 24.87 -37.09 -43.67
N LEU A 400 26.07 -36.48 -43.61
CA LEU A 400 26.95 -36.51 -42.44
C LEU A 400 26.54 -35.50 -41.34
N PHE A 401 25.74 -34.49 -41.69
CA PHE A 401 25.14 -33.54 -40.75
C PHE A 401 23.74 -33.94 -40.23
N LEU A 402 23.22 -35.12 -40.61
CA LEU A 402 21.87 -35.56 -40.20
C LEU A 402 21.69 -36.00 -38.73
N PRO A 403 22.72 -36.28 -37.89
CA PRO A 403 22.51 -36.57 -36.48
C PRO A 403 23.02 -35.45 -35.55
N VAL A 404 23.00 -34.18 -35.96
CA VAL A 404 23.02 -33.03 -35.03
C VAL A 404 21.68 -32.31 -35.14
N ALA A 405 20.58 -33.06 -35.01
CA ALA A 405 19.26 -32.47 -34.84
C ALA A 405 19.24 -31.80 -33.46
N CYS A 406 18.99 -30.48 -33.44
CA CYS A 406 18.83 -29.66 -32.25
C CYS A 406 18.05 -30.40 -31.17
N GLN A 407 18.70 -30.65 -30.04
CA GLN A 407 18.10 -31.15 -28.82
C GLN A 407 17.33 -30.02 -28.11
N ASP A 408 16.52 -29.26 -28.86
CA ASP A 408 15.67 -28.22 -28.30
C ASP A 408 14.28 -28.81 -28.08
N ASN A 409 13.99 -29.12 -26.82
CA ASN A 409 12.70 -29.68 -26.40
C ASN A 409 11.57 -28.62 -26.41
N ARG A 410 11.85 -27.38 -26.82
CA ARG A 410 10.87 -26.29 -26.93
C ARG A 410 9.89 -26.54 -28.07
N THR A 411 8.62 -26.63 -27.72
CA THR A 411 7.49 -26.84 -28.65
C THR A 411 6.78 -25.54 -29.01
N PHE A 412 6.90 -24.50 -28.18
CA PHE A 412 6.37 -23.18 -28.44
C PHE A 412 7.25 -22.11 -27.78
N ASN A 413 7.58 -21.05 -28.51
CA ASN A 413 8.26 -19.88 -27.96
C ASN A 413 7.74 -18.62 -28.69
N SER A 414 7.15 -17.68 -27.95
CA SER A 414 6.61 -16.45 -28.53
C SER A 414 6.71 -15.30 -27.54
N TYR A 415 7.08 -14.12 -28.04
CA TYR A 415 7.04 -12.86 -27.29
C TYR A 415 5.95 -11.95 -27.82
N LYS A 416 5.33 -11.19 -26.91
CA LYS A 416 4.36 -10.15 -27.23
C LYS A 416 4.81 -8.82 -26.68
N HIS A 417 4.87 -7.82 -27.55
CA HIS A 417 5.21 -6.45 -27.19
C HIS A 417 4.05 -5.76 -26.45
N ILE A 418 4.40 -5.00 -25.43
CA ILE A 418 3.50 -4.10 -24.70
C ILE A 418 3.62 -2.70 -25.29
N LYS A 419 2.50 -1.95 -25.27
CA LYS A 419 2.45 -0.58 -25.80
C LYS A 419 3.43 0.35 -25.07
N ILE A 420 4.00 1.29 -25.83
CA ILE A 420 5.04 2.24 -25.37
C ILE A 420 4.59 3.11 -24.19
N GLY A 421 3.28 3.33 -24.01
CA GLY A 421 2.69 4.06 -22.88
C GLY A 421 2.68 3.31 -21.55
N GLY A 422 2.96 2.01 -21.55
CA GLY A 422 2.88 1.12 -20.39
C GLY A 422 1.79 0.05 -20.54
N TRP A 423 1.85 -0.96 -19.67
CA TRP A 423 0.88 -2.06 -19.66
C TRP A 423 -0.33 -1.67 -18.82
N ALA A 424 -1.49 -1.47 -19.45
CA ALA A 424 -2.71 -1.09 -18.72
C ALA A 424 -3.32 -2.30 -17.98
N ARG A 425 -3.97 -2.06 -16.84
CA ARG A 425 -4.55 -3.10 -15.97
C ARG A 425 -5.65 -3.93 -16.66
N ASN A 426 -6.37 -3.31 -17.58
CA ASN A 426 -7.40 -3.97 -18.40
C ASN A 426 -6.82 -4.57 -19.70
N ASP A 427 -5.53 -4.38 -19.99
CA ASP A 427 -4.91 -4.90 -21.20
C ASP A 427 -4.41 -6.33 -20.95
N THR A 428 -4.95 -7.27 -21.72
CA THR A 428 -4.69 -8.71 -21.56
C THR A 428 -3.70 -9.18 -22.61
N VAL A 429 -2.63 -9.85 -22.17
CA VAL A 429 -1.68 -10.48 -23.09
C VAL A 429 -2.10 -11.94 -23.30
N MET A 430 -2.60 -12.22 -24.50
CA MET A 430 -3.17 -13.53 -24.85
C MET A 430 -2.18 -14.37 -25.67
N PHE A 431 -1.93 -15.62 -25.32
CA PHE A 431 -1.21 -16.58 -26.18
C PHE A 431 -2.14 -17.70 -26.61
N ASN A 432 -2.20 -17.97 -27.92
CA ASN A 432 -2.92 -19.11 -28.48
C ASN A 432 -1.88 -20.12 -28.95
N ILE A 433 -1.71 -21.19 -28.18
CA ILE A 433 -0.77 -22.27 -28.49
C ILE A 433 -1.49 -23.26 -29.40
N PRO A 434 -0.93 -23.58 -30.59
CA PRO A 434 -1.51 -24.54 -31.52
C PRO A 434 -1.51 -25.96 -30.93
N ARG A 435 -2.21 -26.87 -31.59
CA ARG A 435 -2.37 -28.26 -31.15
C ARG A 435 -1.01 -28.92 -30.87
N GLN A 436 -0.87 -29.53 -29.70
CA GLN A 436 0.36 -30.19 -29.26
C GLN A 436 0.25 -31.72 -29.34
N TRP A 437 1.40 -32.39 -29.36
CA TRP A 437 1.47 -33.85 -29.23
C TRP A 437 1.24 -34.29 -27.78
N GLU A 438 0.85 -35.55 -27.59
CA GLU A 438 0.62 -36.10 -26.26
C GLU A 438 1.91 -36.16 -25.43
N GLY A 439 1.84 -35.73 -24.17
CA GLY A 439 2.99 -35.79 -23.27
C GLY A 439 2.93 -34.77 -22.12
N HIS A 440 4.00 -34.77 -21.33
CA HIS A 440 4.20 -33.81 -20.24
C HIS A 440 4.93 -32.58 -20.75
N TYR A 441 4.41 -31.41 -20.40
CA TYR A 441 4.97 -30.12 -20.78
C TYR A 441 5.32 -29.29 -19.55
N SER A 442 6.41 -28.56 -19.66
CA SER A 442 6.86 -27.50 -18.76
C SER A 442 6.58 -26.15 -19.41
N MET A 443 5.94 -25.25 -18.68
CA MET A 443 5.66 -23.90 -19.16
C MET A 443 6.46 -22.88 -18.37
N GLU A 444 7.07 -21.94 -19.08
CA GLU A 444 7.89 -20.88 -18.52
C GLU A 444 7.38 -19.52 -19.04
N LEU A 445 7.28 -18.56 -18.12
CA LEU A 445 6.89 -17.19 -18.41
C LEU A 445 8.11 -16.27 -18.31
N ASP A 446 8.38 -15.55 -19.39
CA ASP A 446 9.44 -14.58 -19.47
C ASP A 446 8.89 -13.15 -19.40
N VAL A 447 9.50 -12.31 -18.57
CA VAL A 447 9.16 -10.88 -18.51
C VAL A 447 10.38 -10.05 -18.85
N ARG A 448 10.25 -9.17 -19.85
CA ARG A 448 11.29 -8.21 -20.23
C ARG A 448 10.99 -6.83 -19.73
N ALA A 449 11.80 -6.36 -18.77
CA ALA A 449 11.65 -5.06 -18.14
C ALA A 449 12.88 -4.16 -18.37
N THR A 450 12.65 -2.86 -18.26
CA THR A 450 13.66 -1.79 -18.34
C THR A 450 13.81 -1.09 -17.00
N TYR A 451 14.88 -0.31 -16.82
CA TYR A 451 15.10 0.52 -15.61
C TYR A 451 14.01 1.55 -15.32
N LYS A 452 13.06 1.78 -16.24
CA LYS A 452 11.88 2.62 -16.01
C LYS A 452 10.80 1.93 -15.17
N PHE A 453 10.88 0.61 -14.97
CA PHE A 453 9.94 -0.12 -14.14
C PHE A 453 10.15 0.26 -12.66
N PRO A 454 9.13 0.81 -11.97
CA PRO A 454 9.32 1.45 -10.67
C PRO A 454 9.23 0.50 -9.48
N TYR A 455 8.93 -0.78 -9.69
CA TYR A 455 8.72 -1.76 -8.62
C TYR A 455 9.80 -2.83 -8.62
N ARG A 456 10.01 -3.47 -7.47
CA ARG A 456 10.96 -4.57 -7.33
C ARG A 456 10.51 -5.83 -8.07
N SER A 457 9.22 -6.12 -8.02
CA SER A 457 8.62 -7.31 -8.64
C SER A 457 7.30 -6.95 -9.31
N ILE A 458 6.87 -7.78 -10.25
CA ILE A 458 5.59 -7.68 -10.92
C ILE A 458 4.74 -8.90 -10.58
N SER A 459 3.52 -8.65 -10.11
CA SER A 459 2.53 -9.68 -9.85
C SER A 459 1.54 -9.76 -10.99
N MET A 460 1.30 -10.97 -11.49
CA MET A 460 0.43 -11.25 -12.63
C MET A 460 -0.49 -12.43 -12.32
N ILE A 461 -1.72 -12.35 -12.81
CA ILE A 461 -2.61 -13.51 -12.89
C ILE A 461 -2.44 -14.11 -14.28
N VAL A 462 -2.18 -15.42 -14.30
CA VAL A 462 -2.12 -16.23 -15.51
C VAL A 462 -3.30 -17.20 -15.48
N GLU A 463 -4.20 -17.04 -16.44
CA GLU A 463 -5.30 -17.96 -16.67
C GLU A 463 -4.96 -18.87 -17.85
N GLN A 464 -4.92 -20.18 -17.59
CA GLN A 464 -4.66 -21.22 -18.58
C GLN A 464 -5.95 -21.97 -18.88
N GLN A 465 -6.32 -22.04 -20.16
CA GLN A 465 -7.47 -22.80 -20.64
C GLN A 465 -7.02 -23.87 -21.63
N ILE A 466 -7.27 -25.15 -21.32
CA ILE A 466 -7.01 -26.28 -22.22
C ILE A 466 -8.27 -26.57 -23.04
N ILE A 467 -8.13 -26.54 -24.35
CA ILE A 467 -9.20 -26.76 -25.32
C ILE A 467 -8.99 -28.13 -25.97
N PRO A 468 -9.81 -29.15 -25.61
CA PRO A 468 -9.64 -30.50 -26.12
C PRO A 468 -10.04 -30.64 -27.59
N ALA A 469 -9.38 -31.53 -28.31
CA ALA A 469 -9.60 -31.74 -29.75
C ALA A 469 -11.06 -32.08 -30.12
N ASN A 470 -11.76 -32.84 -29.27
CA ASN A 470 -13.08 -33.43 -29.58
C ASN A 470 -14.29 -32.60 -29.12
N LYS A 471 -14.10 -31.43 -28.49
CA LYS A 471 -15.21 -30.55 -28.04
C LYS A 471 -14.91 -29.10 -28.37
N HIS A 472 -15.31 -28.66 -29.57
CA HIS A 472 -15.00 -27.34 -30.09
C HIS A 472 -15.55 -26.14 -29.29
N HIS A 473 -16.40 -26.33 -28.28
CA HIS A 473 -17.12 -25.22 -27.62
C HIS A 473 -17.15 -25.21 -26.09
N ILE A 474 -16.42 -26.07 -25.38
CA ILE A 474 -16.39 -26.02 -23.90
C ILE A 474 -14.94 -26.20 -23.41
N PRO A 475 -14.30 -25.17 -22.82
CA PRO A 475 -13.03 -25.34 -22.13
C PRO A 475 -13.27 -26.22 -20.90
N VAL A 476 -12.65 -27.40 -20.86
CA VAL A 476 -12.95 -28.44 -19.84
C VAL A 476 -12.14 -28.20 -18.56
N LYS A 477 -11.04 -27.44 -18.62
CA LYS A 477 -10.21 -27.14 -17.46
C LYS A 477 -9.56 -25.75 -17.59
N SER A 478 -9.97 -24.82 -16.74
CA SER A 478 -9.34 -23.52 -16.55
C SER A 478 -8.59 -23.51 -15.21
N THR A 479 -7.29 -23.24 -15.26
CA THR A 479 -6.47 -23.02 -14.06
C THR A 479 -6.09 -21.55 -14.00
N THR A 480 -6.16 -20.96 -12.80
CA THR A 480 -5.79 -19.56 -12.58
C THR A 480 -4.73 -19.51 -11.50
N ASP A 481 -3.53 -19.06 -11.87
CA ASP A 481 -2.40 -18.95 -10.96
C ASP A 481 -1.95 -17.49 -10.84
N THR A 482 -1.42 -17.12 -9.66
CA THR A 482 -0.83 -15.81 -9.42
C THR A 482 0.68 -15.95 -9.31
N ILE A 483 1.41 -15.26 -10.17
CA ILE A 483 2.88 -15.31 -10.24
C ILE A 483 3.45 -13.97 -9.82
N ASN A 484 4.51 -14.02 -9.01
CA ASN A 484 5.27 -12.85 -8.61
C ASN A 484 6.70 -12.94 -9.17
N CYS A 485 6.96 -12.21 -10.24
CA CYS A 485 8.26 -12.17 -10.91
C CYS A 485 9.12 -11.06 -10.31
N ARG A 486 10.23 -11.41 -9.65
CA ARG A 486 11.20 -10.42 -9.16
C ARG A 486 12.03 -9.89 -10.33
N ILE A 487 12.06 -8.57 -10.50
CA ILE A 487 12.81 -7.88 -11.57
C ILE A 487 14.09 -7.25 -11.00
N PHE A 488 14.02 -6.66 -9.81
CA PHE A 488 15.15 -6.04 -9.13
C PHE A 488 15.47 -6.72 -7.79
N ASP A 489 16.73 -6.65 -7.39
CA ASP A 489 17.21 -7.10 -6.08
C ASP A 489 17.02 -6.01 -5.00
N ASN A 490 17.30 -6.34 -3.72
CA ASN A 490 17.29 -5.43 -2.57
C ASN A 490 18.12 -4.17 -2.79
N ASN A 491 19.21 -4.29 -3.57
CA ASN A 491 20.16 -3.21 -3.82
C ASN A 491 19.82 -2.38 -5.07
N GLY A 492 18.67 -2.63 -5.72
CA GLY A 492 18.23 -1.92 -6.93
C GLY A 492 18.87 -2.39 -8.23
N ASN A 493 19.64 -3.48 -8.19
CA ASN A 493 20.24 -4.10 -9.38
C ASN A 493 19.22 -5.03 -10.07
N MET A 494 19.23 -5.08 -11.41
CA MET A 494 18.37 -6.00 -12.17
C MET A 494 18.87 -7.43 -12.06
N LEU A 495 17.96 -8.38 -11.80
CA LEU A 495 18.29 -9.77 -11.47
C LEU A 495 18.80 -10.61 -12.66
N ALA A 496 18.43 -10.25 -13.90
CA ALA A 496 18.86 -10.95 -15.09
C ALA A 496 19.39 -9.98 -16.15
N ARG A 497 20.56 -10.26 -16.74
CA ARG A 497 21.16 -9.46 -17.81
C ARG A 497 21.29 -10.31 -19.07
N ASN A 498 20.23 -10.37 -19.87
CA ASN A 498 20.30 -10.83 -21.26
C ASN A 498 20.01 -9.64 -22.17
N GLY A 499 21.01 -8.76 -22.32
CA GLY A 499 20.92 -7.56 -23.16
C GLY A 499 21.53 -6.31 -22.52
N ILE A 500 21.75 -5.28 -23.33
CA ILE A 500 22.39 -4.02 -22.91
C ILE A 500 21.43 -3.16 -22.05
N PHE A 501 20.11 -3.23 -22.31
CA PHE A 501 19.10 -2.36 -21.68
C PHE A 501 17.87 -3.10 -21.12
N THR A 502 17.78 -4.42 -21.28
CA THR A 502 16.61 -5.24 -20.94
C THR A 502 17.00 -6.44 -20.09
N SER A 503 16.25 -6.71 -19.02
CA SER A 503 16.38 -7.94 -18.24
C SER A 503 15.33 -8.95 -18.66
N GLU A 504 15.70 -10.22 -18.84
CA GLU A 504 14.75 -11.31 -19.09
C GLU A 504 14.71 -12.21 -17.85
N ASN A 505 13.56 -12.26 -17.16
CA ASN A 505 13.38 -13.15 -16.02
C ASN A 505 12.43 -14.29 -16.38
N THR A 506 12.96 -15.51 -16.37
CA THR A 506 12.21 -16.75 -16.60
C THR A 506 11.62 -17.27 -15.30
N ASN A 507 10.31 -17.49 -15.28
CA ASN A 507 9.60 -18.05 -14.13
C ASN A 507 8.87 -19.32 -14.56
N HIS A 508 9.17 -20.43 -13.90
CA HIS A 508 8.46 -21.68 -14.09
C HIS A 508 7.02 -21.55 -13.62
N LEU A 509 6.07 -21.82 -14.51
CA LEU A 509 4.64 -21.61 -14.33
C LEU A 509 4.00 -22.86 -13.74
N SER A 510 4.00 -23.94 -14.52
CA SER A 510 3.36 -25.20 -14.18
C SER A 510 3.84 -26.30 -15.11
N SER A 511 3.74 -27.54 -14.64
CA SER A 511 3.94 -28.73 -15.46
C SER A 511 2.63 -29.48 -15.58
N PHE A 512 2.20 -29.79 -16.81
CA PHE A 512 0.90 -30.42 -17.07
C PHE A 512 0.98 -31.44 -18.21
N HIS A 513 0.01 -32.36 -18.23
CA HIS A 513 -0.13 -33.36 -19.28
C HIS A 513 -1.15 -32.88 -20.33
N LEU A 514 -0.81 -33.01 -21.61
CA LEU A 514 -1.71 -32.72 -22.73
C LEU A 514 -2.02 -34.00 -23.49
N ASN A 515 -3.28 -34.17 -23.90
CA ASN A 515 -3.65 -35.26 -24.79
C ASN A 515 -3.37 -34.86 -26.25
N ARG A 516 -3.32 -35.86 -27.13
CA ARG A 516 -3.07 -35.65 -28.55
C ARG A 516 -4.11 -34.71 -29.18
N GLY A 517 -3.65 -33.57 -29.68
CA GLY A 517 -4.50 -32.61 -30.40
C GLY A 517 -5.13 -31.53 -29.52
N ASP A 518 -4.84 -31.51 -28.21
CA ASP A 518 -5.26 -30.42 -27.32
C ASP A 518 -4.53 -29.12 -27.70
N SER A 519 -5.25 -28.00 -27.60
CA SER A 519 -4.70 -26.65 -27.79
C SER A 519 -4.84 -25.84 -26.51
N LEU A 520 -4.05 -24.76 -26.36
CA LEU A 520 -4.08 -23.95 -25.15
C LEU A 520 -4.31 -22.48 -25.47
N ARG A 521 -5.08 -21.84 -24.59
CA ARG A 521 -5.19 -20.40 -24.53
C ARG A 521 -4.70 -19.93 -23.17
N LEU A 522 -3.77 -19.00 -23.19
CA LEU A 522 -3.21 -18.38 -21.99
C LEU A 522 -3.57 -16.90 -21.99
N THR A 523 -4.14 -16.42 -20.89
CA THR A 523 -4.46 -15.01 -20.65
C THR A 523 -3.61 -14.50 -19.51
N ILE A 524 -2.85 -13.43 -19.74
CA ILE A 524 -2.02 -12.82 -18.70
C ILE A 524 -2.51 -11.41 -18.44
N THR A 525 -2.72 -11.10 -17.17
CA THR A 525 -3.04 -9.75 -16.67
C THR A 525 -2.15 -9.42 -15.49
N HIS A 526 -1.72 -8.17 -15.37
CA HIS A 526 -1.03 -7.72 -14.16
C HIS A 526 -2.05 -7.31 -13.09
N ILE A 527 -1.68 -7.49 -11.82
CA ILE A 527 -2.48 -7.10 -10.66
C ILE A 527 -1.80 -6.03 -9.80
N MET A 528 -0.96 -5.23 -10.44
CA MET A 528 -0.27 -4.14 -9.76
C MET A 528 -1.24 -3.00 -9.44
N SER A 529 -0.91 -2.19 -8.43
CA SER A 529 -1.77 -1.11 -7.96
C SER A 529 -1.92 0.06 -8.94
N ARG A 530 -1.03 0.15 -9.94
CA ARG A 530 -1.01 1.23 -10.93
C ARG A 530 -1.78 0.83 -12.18
N ASP A 531 -2.66 1.70 -12.66
CA ASP A 531 -3.50 1.40 -13.83
C ASP A 531 -2.70 1.21 -15.11
N GLU A 532 -1.57 1.90 -15.27
CA GLU A 532 -0.61 1.70 -16.36
C GLU A 532 0.78 1.45 -15.79
N LEU A 533 1.39 0.32 -16.14
CA LEU A 533 2.74 -0.05 -15.72
C LEU A 533 3.78 0.38 -16.76
N PRO A 534 4.56 1.44 -16.50
CA PRO A 534 5.66 1.79 -17.38
C PRO A 534 6.83 0.83 -17.21
N GLY A 535 7.57 0.60 -18.30
CA GLY A 535 8.88 -0.06 -18.25
C GLY A 535 8.88 -1.58 -18.49
N ILE A 536 7.71 -2.23 -18.61
CA ILE A 536 7.62 -3.58 -19.18
C ILE A 536 7.59 -3.44 -20.72
N SER A 537 8.47 -4.15 -21.40
CA SER A 537 8.64 -4.11 -22.84
C SER A 537 7.93 -5.28 -23.54
N GLU A 538 8.15 -6.50 -23.07
CA GLU A 538 7.62 -7.72 -23.65
C GLU A 538 7.30 -8.75 -22.58
N ILE A 539 6.34 -9.62 -22.90
CA ILE A 539 6.06 -10.86 -22.17
C ILE A 539 6.30 -12.01 -23.14
N GLY A 540 7.11 -12.98 -22.73
CA GLY A 540 7.40 -14.20 -23.46
C GLY A 540 6.73 -15.41 -22.81
N LEU A 541 6.36 -16.37 -23.65
CA LEU A 541 5.87 -17.67 -23.22
C LEU A 541 6.68 -18.77 -23.92
N CYS A 542 7.27 -19.65 -23.12
CA CYS A 542 8.00 -20.81 -23.59
C CYS A 542 7.32 -22.09 -23.09
N LEU A 543 7.12 -23.06 -23.98
CA LEU A 543 6.56 -24.37 -23.66
C LEU A 543 7.54 -25.45 -24.12
N SER A 544 8.04 -26.24 -23.18
CA SER A 544 9.01 -27.30 -23.43
C SER A 544 8.41 -28.66 -23.10
N ARG A 545 8.57 -29.64 -24.00
CA ARG A 545 8.14 -31.02 -23.74
C ARG A 545 9.18 -31.70 -22.86
N ILE A 546 8.75 -32.22 -21.71
CA ILE A 546 9.62 -32.98 -20.83
C ILE A 546 9.72 -34.39 -21.43
N MET A 547 10.86 -34.70 -22.04
CA MET A 547 11.15 -36.08 -22.44
C MET A 547 11.43 -36.90 -21.20
N ARG A 548 10.66 -37.98 -21.01
CA ARG A 548 10.92 -38.98 -19.97
C ARG A 548 11.80 -40.08 -20.53
#